data_AF-A0A1U6GIF2-F1
#
_entry.id   AF-A0A1U6GIF2-F1
#
_cell.length_a   1.000
_cell.length_b   1.000
_cell.length_c   1.000
_cell.angle_alpha   90.00
_cell.angle_beta   90.00
_cell.angle_gamma   90.00
#
_symmetry.space_group_name_H-M   'P 1'
#
loop_
_entity.id
_entity.type
_entity.pdbx_description
1 polymer ?
#
loop_
_entity_poly.entity_id
_entity_poly.type
_entity_poly.pdbx_seq_one_letter_code
_entity_poly.pdbx_strand_id
1 'polypeptide(L)'
;MTPKNKKYAKYLGLFILSVSLLNSPYFGSFGPILSLLSVLFFLIAGLLFSVLNIFSKGYKKPSSYAPLVIFPIVTVIALSLSVTGTGDHVHFLLNKSNLQAIDTLSQDANIHQISNMRRHHKMLNDQLISNDDSYTTKQEIAAAYAGTIRVDNLDVEKVALLRKKLDRSGVVSMAREQGYIVLTMGGFLDNEFGYLKAPNNDIEVGYMIPPYGLTVISLTELHNGWYFYYTT
;
A
#
# COMPACT_ATOMS: atom_id res chain seq x y z
N MET A 1 -16.91 31.67 9.88
CA MET A 1 -17.10 30.77 8.72
C MET A 1 -18.53 30.22 8.77
N THR A 2 -19.38 30.49 7.78
CA THR A 2 -20.80 30.06 7.80
C THR A 2 -20.93 28.54 7.66
N PRO A 3 -22.03 27.91 8.13
CA PRO A 3 -22.23 26.45 8.06
C PRO A 3 -22.10 25.88 6.64
N LYS A 4 -22.56 26.66 5.64
CA LYS A 4 -22.48 26.32 4.22
C LYS A 4 -21.02 26.23 3.73
N ASN A 5 -20.16 27.14 4.16
CA ASN A 5 -18.73 27.13 3.79
C ASN A 5 -17.97 25.95 4.42
N LYS A 6 -18.35 25.51 5.62
CA LYS A 6 -17.79 24.29 6.25
C LYS A 6 -18.11 23.04 5.43
N LYS A 7 -19.33 22.95 4.87
CA LYS A 7 -19.76 21.81 4.07
C LYS A 7 -18.96 21.69 2.76
N TYR A 8 -18.73 22.80 2.06
CA TYR A 8 -17.90 22.82 0.85
C TYR A 8 -16.45 22.45 1.11
N ALA A 9 -15.84 23.02 2.16
CA ALA A 9 -14.46 22.68 2.54
C ALA A 9 -14.31 21.18 2.85
N LYS A 10 -15.30 20.57 3.52
CA LYS A 10 -15.32 19.13 3.79
C LYS A 10 -15.32 18.30 2.51
N TYR A 11 -16.14 18.65 1.51
CA TYR A 11 -16.17 17.91 0.25
C TYR A 11 -14.88 18.05 -0.56
N LEU A 12 -14.28 19.23 -0.58
CA LEU A 12 -12.98 19.45 -1.25
C LEU A 12 -11.87 18.66 -0.55
N GLY A 13 -11.83 18.67 0.78
CA GLY A 13 -10.89 17.86 1.55
C GLY A 13 -11.08 16.36 1.33
N LEU A 14 -12.34 15.90 1.28
CA LEU A 14 -12.64 14.50 0.98
C LEU A 14 -12.18 14.11 -0.42
N PHE A 15 -12.39 14.98 -1.41
CA PHE A 15 -11.92 14.76 -2.78
C PHE A 15 -10.38 14.63 -2.85
N ILE A 16 -9.65 15.55 -2.23
CA ILE A 16 -8.18 15.50 -2.16
C ILE A 16 -7.71 14.17 -1.55
N LEU A 17 -8.34 13.76 -0.45
CA LEU A 17 -8.02 12.49 0.21
C LEU A 17 -8.34 11.29 -0.69
N SER A 18 -9.49 11.29 -1.35
CA SER A 18 -9.88 10.21 -2.28
C SER A 18 -8.90 10.07 -3.44
N VAL A 19 -8.50 11.16 -4.08
CA VAL A 19 -7.50 11.14 -5.16
C VAL A 19 -6.15 10.64 -4.67
N SER A 20 -5.75 11.03 -3.45
CA SER A 20 -4.51 10.55 -2.83
C SER A 20 -4.57 9.04 -2.54
N LEU A 21 -5.73 8.54 -2.09
CA LEU A 21 -5.97 7.12 -1.81
C LEU A 21 -6.10 6.26 -3.07
N LEU A 22 -6.56 6.82 -4.18
CA LEU A 22 -6.60 6.10 -5.46
C LEU A 22 -5.19 5.75 -5.95
N ASN A 23 -4.18 6.53 -5.59
CA ASN A 23 -2.78 6.23 -5.86
C ASN A 23 -2.10 5.41 -4.75
N SER A 24 -2.89 4.75 -3.91
CA SER A 24 -2.36 3.81 -2.91
C SER A 24 -2.16 2.41 -3.51
N PRO A 25 -1.38 1.54 -2.84
CA PRO A 25 -1.08 0.20 -3.33
C PRO A 25 -2.31 -0.69 -3.57
N TYR A 26 -3.45 -0.37 -2.98
CA TYR A 26 -4.72 -1.09 -3.19
C TYR A 26 -5.16 -1.15 -4.65
N PHE A 27 -4.80 -0.16 -5.46
CA PHE A 27 -5.22 -0.05 -6.86
C PHE A 27 -4.11 -0.44 -7.85
N GLY A 28 -2.94 -0.83 -7.35
CA GLY A 28 -1.79 -1.22 -8.18
C GLY A 28 -1.48 -0.23 -9.30
N SER A 29 -1.14 -0.75 -10.48
CA SER A 29 -0.85 0.06 -11.68
C SER A 29 -2.05 0.84 -12.23
N PHE A 30 -3.28 0.52 -11.82
CA PHE A 30 -4.49 1.26 -12.23
C PHE A 30 -4.73 2.51 -11.37
N GLY A 31 -4.14 2.60 -10.18
CA GLY A 31 -4.31 3.71 -9.25
C GLY A 31 -4.00 5.10 -9.84
N PRO A 32 -2.83 5.28 -10.49
CA PRO A 32 -2.50 6.54 -11.17
C PRO A 32 -3.52 6.93 -12.25
N ILE A 33 -4.01 5.96 -13.03
CA ILE A 33 -5.00 6.19 -14.10
C ILE A 33 -6.33 6.67 -13.48
N LEU A 34 -6.80 5.98 -12.43
CA LEU A 34 -8.04 6.35 -11.73
C LEU A 34 -7.92 7.72 -11.06
N SER A 35 -6.77 8.04 -10.49
CA SER A 35 -6.47 9.33 -9.89
C SER A 35 -6.53 10.44 -10.93
N LEU A 36 -5.89 10.24 -12.09
CA LEU A 36 -5.92 11.18 -13.21
C LEU A 36 -7.34 11.41 -13.75
N LEU A 37 -8.09 10.32 -13.98
CA LEU A 37 -9.48 10.40 -14.45
C LEU A 37 -10.38 11.14 -13.45
N SER A 38 -10.18 10.91 -12.14
CA SER A 38 -10.93 11.58 -11.08
C SER A 38 -10.65 13.08 -11.04
N VAL A 39 -9.39 13.47 -11.22
CA VAL A 39 -8.97 14.88 -11.29
C VAL A 39 -9.52 15.56 -12.54
N LEU A 40 -9.46 14.91 -13.70
CA LEU A 40 -10.01 15.42 -14.95
C LEU A 40 -11.53 15.63 -14.84
N PHE A 41 -12.25 14.63 -14.33
CA PHE A 41 -13.68 14.72 -14.12
C PHE A 41 -14.05 15.89 -13.20
N PHE A 42 -13.32 16.04 -12.08
CA PHE A 42 -13.55 17.11 -11.12
C PHE A 42 -13.29 18.50 -11.73
N LEU A 43 -12.24 18.64 -12.56
CA LEU A 43 -11.92 19.89 -13.22
C LEU A 43 -12.99 20.27 -14.26
N ILE A 44 -13.48 19.32 -15.07
CA ILE A 44 -14.56 19.54 -16.03
C ILE A 44 -15.85 19.94 -15.32
N ALA A 45 -16.25 19.20 -14.27
CA ALA A 45 -17.42 19.53 -13.47
C ALA A 45 -17.28 20.91 -12.80
N GLY A 46 -16.08 21.23 -12.31
CA GLY A 46 -15.74 22.52 -11.72
C GLY A 46 -15.84 23.68 -12.70
N LEU A 47 -15.39 23.50 -13.94
CA LEU A 47 -15.54 24.47 -15.02
C LEU A 47 -17.02 24.71 -15.36
N LEU A 48 -17.81 23.64 -15.53
CA LEU A 48 -19.25 23.75 -15.76
C LEU A 48 -19.95 24.49 -14.62
N PHE A 49 -19.65 24.13 -13.37
CA PHE A 49 -20.18 24.81 -12.20
C PHE A 49 -19.79 26.29 -12.15
N SER A 50 -18.55 26.60 -12.52
CA SER A 50 -18.05 27.98 -12.56
C SER A 50 -18.81 28.84 -13.57
N VAL A 51 -19.03 28.31 -14.78
CA VAL A 51 -19.83 28.98 -15.82
C VAL A 51 -21.25 29.22 -15.34
N LEU A 52 -21.92 28.19 -14.79
CA LEU A 52 -23.27 28.31 -14.25
C LEU A 52 -23.36 29.32 -13.10
N ASN A 53 -22.35 29.36 -12.23
CA ASN A 53 -22.30 30.31 -11.11
C ASN A 53 -22.11 31.76 -11.58
N ILE A 54 -21.35 31.99 -12.67
CA ILE A 54 -21.23 33.31 -13.31
C ILE A 54 -22.56 33.78 -13.89
N PHE A 55 -23.26 32.90 -14.63
CA PHE A 55 -24.58 33.22 -15.17
C PHE A 55 -25.61 33.50 -14.06
N SER A 56 -25.61 32.71 -12.98
CA SER A 56 -26.58 32.84 -11.88
C SER A 56 -26.35 34.07 -11.00
N LYS A 57 -25.10 34.40 -10.66
CA LYS A 57 -24.80 35.53 -9.75
C LYS A 57 -24.53 36.85 -10.47
N GLY A 58 -24.28 36.79 -11.77
CA GLY A 58 -23.96 37.92 -12.63
C GLY A 58 -22.45 38.13 -12.80
N TYR A 59 -22.06 38.50 -14.02
CA TYR A 59 -20.67 38.70 -14.45
C TYR A 59 -19.97 39.89 -13.77
N LYS A 60 -20.70 40.87 -13.24
CA LYS A 60 -20.10 42.04 -12.57
C LYS A 60 -19.65 41.77 -11.12
N LYS A 61 -20.03 40.63 -10.53
CA LYS A 61 -19.70 40.32 -9.13
C LYS A 61 -18.41 39.49 -9.05
N PRO A 62 -17.35 39.97 -8.39
CA PRO A 62 -16.10 39.22 -8.26
C PRO A 62 -16.27 37.83 -7.60
N SER A 63 -17.21 37.70 -6.66
CA SER A 63 -17.52 36.43 -6.00
C SER A 63 -18.12 35.35 -6.92
N SER A 64 -18.59 35.73 -8.11
CA SER A 64 -19.03 34.80 -9.15
C SER A 64 -17.88 33.97 -9.74
N TYR A 65 -16.66 34.51 -9.69
CA TYR A 65 -15.45 33.89 -10.25
C TYR A 65 -14.69 33.04 -9.23
N ALA A 66 -15.08 33.06 -7.96
CA ALA A 66 -14.40 32.27 -6.92
C ALA A 66 -14.26 30.76 -7.28
N PRO A 67 -15.27 30.09 -7.88
CA PRO A 67 -15.12 28.70 -8.29
C PRO A 67 -14.03 28.49 -9.36
N LEU A 68 -13.84 29.42 -10.30
CA LEU A 68 -12.78 29.33 -11.33
C LEU A 68 -11.38 29.29 -10.73
N VAL A 69 -11.21 29.82 -9.52
CA VAL A 69 -9.92 29.81 -8.81
C VAL A 69 -9.82 28.59 -7.90
N ILE A 70 -10.90 28.25 -7.17
CA ILE A 70 -10.89 27.15 -6.20
C ILE A 70 -10.67 25.80 -6.87
N PHE A 71 -11.38 25.51 -7.97
CA PHE A 71 -11.29 24.19 -8.62
C PHE A 71 -9.87 23.87 -9.12
N PRO A 72 -9.18 24.76 -9.86
CA PRO A 72 -7.78 24.54 -10.25
C PRO A 72 -6.84 24.35 -9.07
N ILE A 73 -6.95 25.18 -8.02
CA ILE A 73 -6.09 25.05 -6.83
C ILE A 73 -6.27 23.67 -6.17
N VAL A 74 -7.51 23.23 -5.98
CA VAL A 74 -7.81 21.93 -5.38
C VAL A 74 -7.30 20.78 -6.26
N THR A 75 -7.47 20.89 -7.57
CA THR A 75 -6.94 19.93 -8.55
C THR A 75 -5.42 19.81 -8.46
N VAL A 76 -4.71 20.94 -8.41
CA VAL A 76 -3.25 20.96 -8.30
C VAL A 76 -2.81 20.32 -6.98
N ILE A 77 -3.43 20.69 -5.85
CA ILE A 77 -3.12 20.09 -4.55
C ILE A 77 -3.36 18.57 -4.56
N ALA A 78 -4.50 18.13 -5.08
CA ALA A 78 -4.86 16.71 -5.15
C ALA A 78 -3.86 15.92 -6.02
N LEU A 79 -3.48 16.47 -7.17
CA LEU A 79 -2.51 15.85 -8.06
C LEU A 79 -1.12 15.81 -7.44
N SER A 80 -0.66 16.91 -6.83
CA SER A 80 0.64 16.96 -6.15
C SER A 80 0.72 15.92 -5.04
N LEU A 81 -0.29 15.83 -4.17
CA LEU A 81 -0.32 14.84 -3.09
C LEU A 81 -0.40 13.39 -3.61
N SER A 82 -1.11 13.18 -4.71
CA SER A 82 -1.17 11.88 -5.37
C SER A 82 0.20 11.46 -5.88
N VAL A 83 0.91 12.34 -6.58
CA VAL A 83 2.23 12.05 -7.18
C VAL A 83 3.34 11.91 -6.12
N THR A 84 3.25 12.58 -4.97
CA THR A 84 4.26 12.50 -3.90
C THR A 84 4.14 11.23 -3.04
N GLY A 85 3.34 10.24 -3.42
CA GLY A 85 3.22 8.99 -2.66
C GLY A 85 2.49 9.15 -1.32
N THR A 86 1.62 10.16 -1.18
CA THR A 86 0.80 10.32 0.04
C THR A 86 -0.12 9.11 0.25
N GLY A 87 -0.57 8.48 -0.84
CA GLY A 87 -1.32 7.23 -0.80
C GLY A 87 -0.59 6.10 -0.07
N ASP A 88 0.71 5.94 -0.34
CA ASP A 88 1.56 4.92 0.29
C ASP A 88 1.73 5.20 1.79
N HIS A 89 1.89 6.47 2.16
CA HIS A 89 1.98 6.89 3.56
C HIS A 89 0.69 6.63 4.33
N VAL A 90 -0.46 6.97 3.75
CA VAL A 90 -1.76 6.69 4.37
C VAL A 90 -1.97 5.18 4.47
N HIS A 91 -1.63 4.43 3.43
CA HIS A 91 -1.69 2.98 3.43
C HIS A 91 -0.83 2.37 4.55
N PHE A 92 0.41 2.84 4.70
CA PHE A 92 1.29 2.44 5.78
C PHE A 92 0.69 2.76 7.15
N LEU A 93 0.22 3.99 7.36
CA LEU A 93 -0.33 4.40 8.67
C LEU A 93 -1.54 3.55 9.08
N LEU A 94 -2.40 3.17 8.13
CA LEU A 94 -3.55 2.29 8.38
C LEU A 94 -3.13 0.86 8.73
N ASN A 95 -2.00 0.39 8.19
CA ASN A 95 -1.52 -0.99 8.40
C ASN A 95 -0.37 -1.11 9.41
N LYS A 96 0.18 0.01 9.89
CA LYS A 96 1.40 0.09 10.70
C LYS A 96 1.35 -0.84 11.91
N SER A 97 0.22 -0.88 12.62
CA SER A 97 0.04 -1.73 13.80
C SER A 97 0.11 -3.22 13.45
N ASN A 98 -0.42 -3.63 12.29
CA ASN A 98 -0.32 -5.01 11.82
C ASN A 98 1.10 -5.34 11.37
N LEU A 99 1.77 -4.44 10.64
CA LEU A 99 3.17 -4.63 10.20
C LEU A 99 4.12 -4.75 11.40
N GLN A 100 3.96 -3.88 12.39
CA GLN A 100 4.72 -3.95 13.64
C GLN A 100 4.42 -5.23 14.42
N ALA A 101 3.15 -5.65 14.51
CA ALA A 101 2.80 -6.91 15.17
C ALA A 101 3.38 -8.13 14.44
N ILE A 102 3.41 -8.13 13.10
CA ILE A 102 4.06 -9.16 12.27
C ILE A 102 5.56 -9.20 12.56
N ASP A 103 6.21 -8.04 12.65
CA ASP A 103 7.63 -7.95 13.00
C ASP A 103 7.89 -8.58 14.38
N THR A 104 7.19 -8.11 15.42
CA THR A 104 7.35 -8.61 16.79
C THR A 104 7.05 -10.11 16.89
N LEU A 105 5.93 -10.57 16.34
CA LEU A 105 5.56 -12.00 16.39
C LEU A 105 6.56 -12.88 15.67
N SER A 106 7.14 -12.41 14.56
CA SER A 106 8.16 -13.15 13.84
C SER A 106 9.48 -13.23 14.61
N GLN A 107 9.84 -12.21 15.39
CA GLN A 107 10.98 -12.27 16.31
C GLN A 107 10.69 -13.26 17.45
N ASP A 108 9.53 -13.11 18.11
CA ASP A 108 9.09 -13.91 19.26
C ASP A 108 8.90 -15.41 18.96
N ALA A 109 8.63 -15.74 17.69
CA ALA A 109 8.46 -17.10 17.21
C ALA A 109 9.78 -17.73 16.73
N ASN A 110 10.93 -17.04 16.85
CA ASN A 110 12.23 -17.43 16.30
C ASN A 110 12.26 -17.61 14.76
N ILE A 111 11.19 -17.22 14.07
CA ILE A 111 11.08 -17.28 12.61
C ILE A 111 12.07 -16.31 11.94
N HIS A 112 12.57 -15.33 12.69
CA HIS A 112 13.50 -14.33 12.19
C HIS A 112 14.84 -14.87 11.68
N GLN A 113 15.22 -16.08 12.06
CA GLN A 113 16.49 -16.71 11.66
C GLN A 113 16.36 -17.64 10.45
N ILE A 114 15.13 -17.94 10.01
CA ILE A 114 14.84 -19.05 9.07
C ILE A 114 14.02 -18.64 7.84
N SER A 115 13.66 -17.37 7.69
CA SER A 115 12.46 -17.02 6.91
C SER A 115 12.58 -17.23 5.40
N ASN A 116 11.64 -18.00 4.86
CA ASN A 116 11.08 -17.78 3.51
C ASN A 116 9.58 -18.14 3.44
N MET A 117 8.76 -17.79 4.45
CA MET A 117 7.33 -18.16 4.63
C MET A 117 6.39 -17.83 3.45
N ARG A 118 6.61 -18.54 2.34
CA ARG A 118 6.05 -18.32 1.00
C ARG A 118 4.67 -18.96 0.91
N ARG A 119 3.74 -18.26 0.25
CA ARG A 119 2.61 -18.91 -0.42
C ARG A 119 2.99 -19.02 -1.90
N HIS A 120 3.38 -20.20 -2.37
CA HIS A 120 3.65 -20.45 -3.79
C HIS A 120 2.45 -21.19 -4.44
N HIS A 121 2.12 -21.10 -5.75
CA HIS A 121 2.91 -20.89 -6.98
C HIS A 121 2.14 -20.19 -8.16
N LYS A 122 2.87 -19.93 -9.28
CA LYS A 122 2.57 -20.34 -10.69
C LYS A 122 3.71 -19.81 -11.61
N MET A 123 4.48 -20.54 -12.42
CA MET A 123 4.40 -21.87 -13.06
C MET A 123 5.80 -22.53 -13.12
N LEU A 124 5.87 -23.82 -13.46
CA LEU A 124 7.11 -24.54 -13.84
C LEU A 124 6.84 -25.31 -15.13
N ASN A 125 7.68 -25.15 -16.16
CA ASN A 125 7.68 -26.00 -17.38
C ASN A 125 6.27 -26.42 -17.82
N ASP A 126 5.39 -25.43 -17.98
CA ASP A 126 4.02 -25.56 -18.50
C ASP A 126 2.98 -26.33 -17.65
N GLN A 127 3.15 -26.45 -16.33
CA GLN A 127 2.08 -26.94 -15.46
C GLN A 127 1.71 -26.00 -14.30
N LEU A 128 0.40 -25.79 -14.16
CA LEU A 128 -0.23 -24.96 -13.13
C LEU A 128 -0.60 -25.85 -11.94
N ILE A 129 -0.14 -25.49 -10.73
CA ILE A 129 -0.53 -26.16 -9.48
C ILE A 129 -1.36 -25.18 -8.65
N SER A 130 -2.42 -25.66 -7.98
CA SER A 130 -3.38 -24.80 -7.27
C SER A 130 -2.85 -24.23 -5.96
N ASN A 131 -3.29 -23.01 -5.61
CA ASN A 131 -2.96 -22.27 -4.38
C ASN A 131 -4.05 -22.39 -3.29
N ASP A 132 -4.99 -23.32 -3.46
CA ASP A 132 -6.27 -23.33 -2.75
C ASP A 132 -6.17 -23.74 -1.28
N ASP A 133 -5.10 -24.41 -0.85
CA ASP A 133 -4.97 -24.83 0.55
C ASP A 133 -4.38 -23.72 1.41
N SER A 134 -5.24 -22.79 1.85
CA SER A 134 -4.94 -21.98 3.02
C SER A 134 -5.03 -22.87 4.27
N TYR A 135 -3.89 -23.27 4.82
CA TYR A 135 -3.84 -23.81 6.18
C TYR A 135 -4.24 -22.70 7.16
N THR A 136 -5.47 -22.75 7.67
CA THR A 136 -6.08 -21.70 8.49
C THR A 136 -6.10 -22.06 9.97
N THR A 137 -6.03 -23.35 10.30
CA THR A 137 -6.09 -23.81 11.69
C THR A 137 -4.70 -24.11 12.25
N LYS A 138 -4.55 -24.01 13.57
CA LYS A 138 -3.32 -24.40 14.28
C LYS A 138 -2.90 -25.83 13.92
N GLN A 139 -3.87 -26.74 13.82
CA GLN A 139 -3.63 -28.15 13.52
C GLN A 139 -3.11 -28.35 12.10
N GLU A 140 -3.70 -27.66 11.12
CA GLU A 140 -3.23 -27.66 9.73
C GLU A 140 -1.82 -27.08 9.60
N ILE A 141 -1.54 -25.96 10.29
CA ILE A 141 -0.22 -25.33 10.28
C ILE A 141 0.82 -26.23 10.98
N ALA A 142 0.47 -26.82 12.12
CA ALA A 142 1.33 -27.76 12.82
C ALA A 142 1.62 -29.00 11.98
N ALA A 143 0.66 -29.49 11.21
CA ALA A 143 0.82 -30.64 10.32
C ALA A 143 1.65 -30.29 9.08
N ALA A 144 1.33 -29.18 8.40
CA ALA A 144 2.00 -28.76 7.18
C ALA A 144 3.48 -28.39 7.41
N TYR A 145 3.81 -27.82 8.58
CA TYR A 145 5.15 -27.36 8.93
C TYR A 145 5.80 -28.17 10.07
N ALA A 146 5.29 -29.38 10.37
CA ALA A 146 5.72 -30.20 11.50
C ALA A 146 7.25 -30.40 11.56
N GLY A 147 7.87 -30.61 10.39
CA GLY A 147 9.32 -30.78 10.27
C GLY A 147 10.09 -29.54 10.70
N THR A 148 9.81 -28.38 10.10
CA THR A 148 10.46 -27.09 10.39
C THR A 148 10.20 -26.65 11.84
N ILE A 149 8.95 -26.73 12.30
CA ILE A 149 8.58 -26.38 13.68
C ILE A 149 9.37 -27.21 14.70
N ARG A 150 9.53 -28.51 14.46
CA ARG A 150 10.26 -29.40 15.37
C ARG A 150 11.77 -29.19 15.29
N VAL A 151 12.32 -29.01 14.10
CA VAL A 151 13.77 -28.82 13.90
C VAL A 151 14.24 -27.50 14.51
N ASP A 152 13.47 -26.43 14.32
CA ASP A 152 13.85 -25.08 14.77
C ASP A 152 13.21 -24.70 16.12
N ASN A 153 12.56 -25.66 16.80
CA ASN A 153 11.89 -25.48 18.08
C ASN A 153 10.95 -24.25 18.11
N LEU A 154 10.11 -24.14 17.08
CA LEU A 154 9.21 -23.00 16.90
C LEU A 154 7.95 -23.15 17.74
N ASP A 155 7.46 -22.03 18.27
CA ASP A 155 6.18 -21.97 18.96
C ASP A 155 5.03 -22.03 17.94
N VAL A 156 4.37 -23.18 17.85
CA VAL A 156 3.24 -23.45 16.95
C VAL A 156 2.11 -22.41 17.09
N GLU A 157 1.82 -21.95 18.30
CA GLU A 157 0.74 -20.97 18.52
C GLU A 157 1.11 -19.62 17.92
N LYS A 158 2.36 -19.18 18.13
CA LYS A 158 2.85 -17.93 17.54
C LYS A 158 2.96 -18.02 16.03
N VAL A 159 3.39 -19.16 15.49
CA VAL A 159 3.43 -19.42 14.03
C VAL A 159 2.02 -19.31 13.44
N ALA A 160 1.02 -19.93 14.07
CA ALA A 160 -0.36 -19.87 13.62
C ALA A 160 -0.94 -18.44 13.70
N LEU A 161 -0.65 -17.72 14.78
CA LEU A 161 -1.06 -16.32 14.93
C LEU A 161 -0.41 -15.40 13.90
N LEU A 162 0.89 -15.59 13.64
CA LEU A 162 1.64 -14.88 12.61
C LEU A 162 1.03 -15.13 11.24
N ARG A 163 0.71 -16.38 10.90
CA ARG A 163 0.08 -16.72 9.61
C ARG A 163 -1.25 -16.01 9.43
N LYS A 164 -2.12 -16.04 10.45
CA LYS A 164 -3.40 -15.33 10.45
C LYS A 164 -3.23 -13.81 10.26
N LYS A 165 -2.16 -13.22 10.80
CA LYS A 165 -1.83 -11.80 10.64
C LYS A 165 -1.32 -11.46 9.24
N LEU A 166 -0.50 -12.31 8.65
CA LEU A 166 -0.03 -12.18 7.26
C LEU A 166 -1.22 -12.22 6.29
N ASP A 167 -2.11 -13.20 6.44
CA ASP A 167 -3.30 -13.36 5.60
C ASP A 167 -4.24 -12.15 5.68
N ARG A 168 -4.51 -11.65 6.90
CA ARG A 168 -5.34 -10.45 7.11
C ARG A 168 -4.73 -9.18 6.52
N SER A 169 -3.41 -9.13 6.41
CA SER A 169 -2.68 -7.98 5.89
C SER A 169 -2.45 -8.08 4.39
N GLY A 170 -2.89 -9.17 3.74
CA GLY A 170 -2.63 -9.41 2.32
C GLY A 170 -1.15 -9.66 1.99
N VAL A 171 -0.34 -9.98 3.00
CA VAL A 171 1.09 -10.29 2.82
C VAL A 171 1.22 -11.73 2.33
N VAL A 172 1.81 -11.88 1.14
CA VAL A 172 1.95 -13.18 0.46
C VAL A 172 3.29 -13.85 0.75
N SER A 173 4.28 -13.07 1.17
CA SER A 173 5.64 -13.55 1.45
C SER A 173 6.27 -12.73 2.57
N MET A 174 6.99 -13.40 3.45
CA MET A 174 7.88 -12.77 4.42
C MET A 174 9.27 -13.38 4.27
N ALA A 175 10.28 -12.52 4.12
CA ALA A 175 11.68 -12.90 4.14
C ALA A 175 12.44 -12.05 5.17
N ARG A 176 13.46 -12.65 5.76
CA ARG A 176 14.34 -12.00 6.72
C ARG A 176 15.77 -12.40 6.41
N GLU A 177 16.60 -11.40 6.18
CA GLU A 177 18.00 -11.59 5.86
C GLU A 177 18.78 -10.47 6.53
N GLN A 178 19.90 -10.81 7.16
CA GLN A 178 20.83 -9.96 7.92
C GLN A 178 20.47 -8.46 7.99
N GLY A 179 19.57 -8.11 8.92
CA GLY A 179 19.18 -6.72 9.17
C GLY A 179 17.97 -6.20 8.38
N TYR A 180 17.25 -7.06 7.66
CA TYR A 180 16.09 -6.70 6.84
C TYR A 180 14.87 -7.60 7.11
N ILE A 181 13.69 -7.02 6.94
CA ILE A 181 12.42 -7.75 6.84
C ILE A 181 11.74 -7.32 5.56
N VAL A 182 11.49 -8.25 4.67
CA VAL A 182 10.76 -8.05 3.43
C VAL A 182 9.38 -8.64 3.59
N LEU A 183 8.34 -7.83 3.40
CA LEU A 183 6.93 -8.23 3.41
C LEU A 183 6.33 -7.96 2.03
N THR A 184 6.28 -8.99 1.18
CA THR A 184 5.69 -8.87 -0.16
C THR A 184 4.16 -8.88 -0.07
N MET A 185 3.52 -7.95 -0.77
CA MET A 185 2.08 -7.81 -0.89
C MET A 185 1.69 -7.80 -2.37
N GLY A 186 1.02 -8.86 -2.83
CA GLY A 186 0.53 -8.94 -4.21
C GLY A 186 1.62 -8.88 -5.29
N GLY A 187 1.17 -8.97 -6.55
CA GLY A 187 2.02 -8.95 -7.74
C GLY A 187 1.54 -9.95 -8.81
N PHE A 188 1.64 -9.57 -10.08
CA PHE A 188 1.49 -10.47 -11.23
C PHE A 188 2.78 -10.34 -12.05
N LEU A 189 3.48 -11.47 -12.27
CA LEU A 189 4.69 -11.64 -13.09
C LEU A 189 5.50 -10.34 -13.30
N ASP A 190 6.56 -10.18 -12.51
CA ASP A 190 7.58 -9.12 -12.61
C ASP A 190 7.14 -7.72 -12.14
N ASN A 191 6.15 -7.62 -11.23
CA ASN A 191 5.76 -6.35 -10.58
C ASN A 191 5.20 -6.59 -9.17
N GLU A 192 6.04 -7.08 -8.26
CA GLU A 192 5.68 -7.22 -6.85
C GLU A 192 5.86 -5.89 -6.12
N PHE A 193 5.07 -5.68 -5.07
CA PHE A 193 5.28 -4.56 -4.16
C PHE A 193 5.22 -5.04 -2.72
N GLY A 194 5.66 -4.21 -1.78
CA GLY A 194 5.66 -4.61 -0.39
C GLY A 194 6.27 -3.59 0.54
N TYR A 195 6.46 -4.04 1.78
CA TYR A 195 7.14 -3.28 2.81
C TYR A 195 8.49 -3.89 3.13
N LEU A 196 9.49 -3.03 3.24
CA LEU A 196 10.83 -3.40 3.64
C LEU A 196 11.18 -2.66 4.92
N LYS A 197 11.66 -3.38 5.91
CA LYS A 197 12.15 -2.81 7.16
C LYS A 197 13.65 -3.01 7.23
N ALA A 198 14.41 -1.93 7.19
CA ALA A 198 15.84 -1.91 7.38
C ALA A 198 16.20 -0.92 8.50
N PRO A 199 16.31 -1.39 9.75
CA PRO A 199 16.64 -0.52 10.86
C PRO A 199 18.11 -0.07 10.88
N ASN A 200 19.00 -0.80 10.21
CA ASN A 200 20.46 -0.61 10.35
C ASN A 200 21.20 -0.37 9.03
N ASN A 201 20.52 -0.44 7.89
CA ASN A 201 21.15 -0.32 6.58
C ASN A 201 20.33 0.63 5.70
N ASP A 202 21.03 1.52 4.98
CA ASP A 202 20.41 2.35 3.95
C ASP A 202 20.13 1.48 2.72
N ILE A 203 18.92 1.58 2.19
CA ILE A 203 18.50 0.91 0.96
C ILE A 203 18.27 1.99 -0.08
N GLU A 204 18.71 1.73 -1.31
CA GLU A 204 18.56 2.65 -2.43
C GLU A 204 17.85 1.97 -3.60
N VAL A 205 17.36 2.78 -4.54
CA VAL A 205 16.84 2.26 -5.82
C VAL A 205 17.97 1.56 -6.57
N GLY A 206 17.67 0.42 -7.19
CA GLY A 206 18.66 -0.43 -7.86
C GLY A 206 19.32 -1.47 -6.94
N TYR A 207 19.07 -1.44 -5.64
CA TYR A 207 19.48 -2.53 -4.75
C TYR A 207 18.67 -3.79 -5.08
N MET A 208 19.36 -4.91 -5.18
CA MET A 208 18.70 -6.22 -5.21
C MET A 208 18.28 -6.54 -3.78
N ILE A 209 16.98 -6.74 -3.53
CA ILE A 209 16.51 -7.17 -2.21
C ILE A 209 16.72 -8.68 -2.12
N PRO A 210 17.65 -9.16 -1.27
CA PRO A 210 17.73 -10.59 -0.97
C PRO A 210 16.44 -11.02 -0.25
N PRO A 211 15.86 -12.19 -0.52
CA PRO A 211 16.36 -13.30 -1.33
C PRO A 211 15.79 -13.38 -2.76
N TYR A 212 15.08 -12.37 -3.25
CA TYR A 212 14.22 -12.54 -4.43
C TYR A 212 14.94 -12.36 -5.77
N GLY A 213 16.18 -11.87 -5.80
CA GLY A 213 16.88 -11.57 -7.06
C GLY A 213 16.22 -10.43 -7.87
N LEU A 214 15.19 -9.80 -7.31
CA LEU A 214 14.41 -8.74 -7.92
C LEU A 214 15.08 -7.39 -7.64
N THR A 215 15.04 -6.50 -8.64
CA THR A 215 15.63 -5.16 -8.53
C THR A 215 14.57 -4.19 -8.06
N VAL A 216 14.89 -3.40 -7.02
CA VAL A 216 14.02 -2.32 -6.57
C VAL A 216 14.02 -1.21 -7.62
N ILE A 217 12.88 -0.97 -8.24
CA ILE A 217 12.71 0.11 -9.21
C ILE A 217 12.14 1.38 -8.59
N SER A 218 11.51 1.27 -7.43
CA SER A 218 11.01 2.39 -6.66
C SER A 218 11.06 2.07 -5.18
N LEU A 219 11.56 3.02 -4.39
CA LEU A 219 11.70 2.92 -2.94
C LEU A 219 11.25 4.24 -2.32
N THR A 220 10.21 4.16 -1.49
CA THR A 220 9.68 5.30 -0.75
C THR A 220 9.96 5.08 0.72
N GLU A 221 10.81 5.92 1.33
CA GLU A 221 10.96 5.92 2.79
C GLU A 221 9.64 6.39 3.43
N LEU A 222 9.16 5.62 4.41
CA LEU A 222 7.93 5.92 5.13
C LEU A 222 8.24 6.49 6.51
N HIS A 223 8.80 5.66 7.40
CA HIS A 223 9.21 6.10 8.74
C HIS A 223 9.99 5.01 9.51
N ASN A 224 10.94 5.43 10.35
CA ASN A 224 11.73 4.54 11.20
C ASN A 224 12.40 3.40 10.41
N GLY A 225 12.93 3.65 9.22
CA GLY A 225 13.53 2.59 8.38
C GLY A 225 12.51 1.58 7.81
N TRP A 226 11.22 1.91 7.82
CA TRP A 226 10.25 1.27 6.94
C TRP A 226 10.26 1.97 5.58
N TYR A 227 10.30 1.17 4.54
CA TYR A 227 10.24 1.58 3.15
C TYR A 227 9.10 0.83 2.48
N PHE A 228 8.47 1.50 1.52
CA PHE A 228 7.59 0.87 0.56
C PHE A 228 8.35 0.66 -0.73
N TYR A 229 8.26 -0.53 -1.33
CA TYR A 229 9.02 -0.86 -2.53
C TYR A 229 8.13 -1.42 -3.65
N TYR A 230 8.59 -1.20 -4.88
CA TYR A 230 8.14 -1.89 -6.09
C TYR A 230 9.33 -2.59 -6.73
N THR A 231 9.11 -3.79 -7.27
CA THR A 231 10.13 -4.55 -7.99
C THR A 231 9.76 -4.73 -9.45
N THR A 232 10.77 -5.03 -10.27
CA THR A 232 10.62 -5.72 -11.56
C THR A 232 11.28 -7.08 -11.50
#